data_AF-A0A7R9IWX4-F1
#
_entry.id   AF-A0A7R9IWX4-F1
#
_cell.length_a   1.000
_cell.length_b   1.000
_cell.length_c   1.000
_cell.angle_alpha   90.00
_cell.angle_beta   90.00
_cell.angle_gamma   90.00
#
_symmetry.space_group_name_H-M   'P 1'
#
loop_
_entity.id
_entity.type
_entity.pdbx_description
1 polymer ?
#
loop_
_entity_poly.entity_id
_entity_poly.type
_entity_poly.pdbx_seq_one_letter_code
_entity_poly.pdbx_strand_id
1 'polypeptide(L)'
;MVWPLVKFKSHLYYEEKDNVAEALKNLNVLPGSKIIFFTNGQCHGAAFSDIYGGAYYPTLSLYKNATVSANFGPAFKFPPKDYSFRGFVYFIRPNIYLQVKTFIT
;
A
#
# COMPACT_ATOMS: atom_id res chain seq x y z
N MET A 1 3.30 -23.26 -5.32
CA MET A 1 3.34 -22.28 -6.43
C MET A 1 4.81 -21.95 -6.65
N VAL A 2 5.37 -22.30 -7.81
CA VAL A 2 6.80 -22.07 -8.09
C VAL A 2 6.90 -20.79 -8.91
N TRP A 3 7.47 -19.75 -8.32
CA TRP A 3 7.74 -18.50 -9.01
C TRP A 3 8.98 -18.67 -9.90
N PRO A 4 8.90 -18.42 -11.22
CA PRO A 4 10.06 -18.54 -12.11
C PRO A 4 11.15 -17.55 -11.70
N LEU A 5 12.38 -18.06 -11.65
CA LEU A 5 13.58 -17.29 -11.30
C LEU A 5 14.29 -16.86 -12.59
N VAL A 6 14.49 -15.55 -12.76
CA VAL A 6 15.08 -14.94 -13.97
C VAL A 6 16.38 -14.23 -13.60
N LYS A 7 17.43 -14.42 -14.41
CA LYS A 7 18.70 -13.69 -14.27
C LYS A 7 18.72 -12.47 -15.20
N PHE A 8 18.83 -11.26 -14.66
CA PHE A 8 18.94 -10.01 -15.42
C PHE A 8 20.05 -9.14 -14.84
N LYS A 9 20.97 -8.64 -15.69
CA LYS A 9 22.15 -7.85 -15.27
C LYS A 9 22.89 -8.46 -14.06
N SER A 10 23.14 -9.77 -14.09
CA SER A 10 23.80 -10.53 -13.01
C SER A 10 23.05 -10.64 -11.68
N HIS A 11 21.80 -10.20 -11.60
CA HIS A 11 20.93 -10.34 -10.42
C HIS A 11 19.79 -11.32 -10.71
N LEU A 12 19.25 -11.94 -9.65
CA LEU A 12 18.15 -12.90 -9.71
C LEU A 12 16.85 -12.23 -9.28
N TYR A 13 15.78 -12.45 -10.05
CA TYR A 13 14.46 -11.88 -9.81
C TYR A 13 13.40 -12.97 -9.91
N TYR A 14 12.36 -12.87 -9.09
CA TYR A 14 11.14 -13.66 -9.29
C TYR A 14 10.21 -12.88 -10.21
N GLU A 15 9.60 -13.59 -11.15
CA GLU A 15 8.54 -13.03 -11.98
C GLU A 15 7.19 -13.51 -11.45
N GLU A 16 6.33 -12.56 -11.12
CA GLU A 16 4.94 -12.77 -10.75
C GLU A 16 4.05 -12.24 -11.88
N LYS A 17 3.04 -13.02 -12.27
CA LYS A 17 2.09 -12.62 -13.29
C LYS A 17 0.88 -12.00 -12.62
N ASP A 18 0.66 -10.72 -12.85
CA ASP A 18 -0.56 -10.04 -12.41
C ASP A 18 -1.74 -10.41 -13.31
N ASN A 19 -2.82 -10.92 -12.72
CA ASN A 19 -4.06 -11.16 -13.47
C ASN A 19 -4.99 -9.94 -13.43
N VAL A 20 -4.51 -8.82 -14.00
CA VAL A 20 -5.17 -7.51 -13.92
C VAL A 20 -6.61 -7.57 -14.45
N ALA A 21 -6.85 -8.26 -15.57
CA ALA A 21 -8.17 -8.34 -16.18
C ALA A 21 -9.19 -9.10 -15.30
N GLU A 22 -8.76 -10.15 -14.62
CA GLU A 22 -9.60 -10.88 -13.67
C GLU A 22 -9.87 -10.04 -12.41
N ALA A 23 -8.83 -9.40 -11.87
CA ALA A 23 -8.97 -8.49 -10.75
C ALA A 23 -10.00 -7.40 -11.05
N LEU A 24 -9.91 -6.78 -12.24
CA LEU A 24 -10.84 -5.74 -12.72
C LEU A 24 -12.30 -6.22 -12.80
N LYS A 25 -12.53 -7.47 -13.25
CA LYS A 25 -13.89 -8.05 -13.32
C LYS A 25 -14.49 -8.31 -11.95
N ASN A 26 -13.66 -8.54 -10.94
CA ASN A 26 -14.07 -8.89 -9.58
C ASN A 26 -14.12 -7.68 -8.62
N LEU A 27 -13.90 -6.43 -9.11
CA LEU A 27 -14.06 -5.25 -8.27
C LEU A 27 -15.52 -5.11 -7.83
N ASN A 28 -15.73 -5.16 -6.52
CA ASN A 28 -17.01 -4.88 -5.90
C ASN A 28 -16.83 -3.72 -4.93
N VAL A 29 -17.80 -2.82 -4.88
CA VAL A 29 -17.83 -1.73 -3.90
C VAL A 29 -17.78 -2.33 -2.49
N LEU A 30 -16.98 -1.74 -1.60
CA LEU A 30 -16.92 -2.08 -0.19
C LEU A 30 -17.74 -1.04 0.60
N PRO A 31 -18.99 -1.35 1.00
CA PRO A 31 -19.86 -0.36 1.64
C PRO A 31 -19.28 0.15 2.97
N GLY A 32 -19.38 1.46 3.20
CA GLY A 32 -18.88 2.12 4.40
C GLY A 32 -17.37 2.39 4.41
N SER A 33 -16.63 1.94 3.39
CA SER A 33 -15.22 2.27 3.21
C SER A 33 -15.03 3.74 2.88
N LYS A 34 -13.92 4.35 3.33
CA LYS A 34 -13.63 5.77 3.12
C LYS A 34 -12.13 6.03 2.98
N ILE A 35 -11.78 7.04 2.19
CA ILE A 35 -10.45 7.66 2.19
C ILE A 35 -10.61 9.07 2.76
N ILE A 36 -9.86 9.38 3.82
CA ILE A 36 -9.97 10.64 4.57
C ILE A 36 -8.64 11.38 4.48
N PHE A 37 -8.68 12.68 4.19
CA PHE A 37 -7.49 13.52 4.12
C PHE A 37 -7.32 14.39 5.36
N PHE A 38 -6.06 14.55 5.76
CA PHE A 38 -5.66 15.37 6.88
C PHE A 38 -4.54 16.31 6.49
N THR A 39 -4.64 17.57 6.92
CA THR A 39 -3.54 18.53 6.84
C THR A 39 -3.12 18.92 8.25
N ASN A 40 -1.90 18.54 8.65
CA ASN A 40 -1.36 18.83 9.99
C ASN A 40 -2.32 18.43 11.15
N GLY A 41 -3.03 17.30 11.00
CA GLY A 41 -3.99 16.79 11.98
C GLY A 41 -5.42 17.32 11.85
N GLN A 42 -5.66 18.34 11.02
CA GLN A 42 -7.02 18.79 10.69
C GLN A 42 -7.66 17.84 9.69
N CYS A 43 -8.82 17.27 10.05
CA CYS A 43 -9.61 16.41 9.17
C CYS A 43 -10.37 17.25 8.13
N HIS A 44 -10.29 16.86 6.85
CA HIS A 44 -11.04 17.48 5.75
C HIS A 44 -12.27 16.68 5.31
N GLY A 45 -12.61 15.61 6.05
CA GLY A 45 -13.69 14.70 5.71
C GLY A 45 -13.27 13.62 4.71
N ALA A 46 -14.24 12.79 4.32
CA ALA A 46 -14.03 11.73 3.34
C ALA A 46 -13.88 12.33 1.94
N ALA A 47 -12.72 12.13 1.31
CA ALA A 47 -12.49 12.45 -0.08
C ALA A 47 -13.20 11.45 -1.01
N PHE A 48 -13.26 10.19 -0.56
CA PHE A 48 -13.96 9.10 -1.25
C PHE A 48 -14.71 8.25 -0.23
N SER A 49 -15.88 7.75 -0.60
CA SER A 49 -16.67 6.78 0.15
C SER A 49 -17.05 5.62 -0.76
N ASP A 50 -17.32 4.46 -0.16
CA ASP A 50 -17.76 3.27 -0.87
C ASP A 50 -16.81 2.92 -2.03
N ILE A 51 -15.50 2.91 -1.75
CA ILE A 51 -14.47 2.54 -2.70
C ILE A 51 -14.55 1.04 -3.01
N TYR A 52 -14.02 0.63 -4.15
CA TYR A 52 -13.92 -0.79 -4.47
C TYR A 52 -13.03 -1.52 -3.45
N GLY A 53 -13.42 -2.75 -3.12
CA GLY A 53 -12.60 -3.64 -2.30
C GLY A 53 -11.38 -4.14 -3.08
N GLY A 54 -10.25 -4.27 -2.39
CA GLY A 54 -9.00 -4.74 -2.98
C GLY A 54 -7.79 -4.32 -2.15
N ALA A 55 -6.59 -4.66 -2.64
CA ALA A 55 -5.35 -4.19 -2.05
C ALA A 55 -5.02 -2.77 -2.57
N TYR A 56 -4.94 -1.81 -1.65
CA TYR A 56 -4.52 -0.45 -1.95
C TYR A 56 -3.13 -0.19 -1.39
N TYR A 57 -2.25 0.35 -2.24
CA TYR A 57 -0.89 0.72 -1.86
C TYR A 57 -0.76 2.24 -1.89
N PRO A 58 -0.16 2.86 -0.85
CA PRO A 58 0.08 4.30 -0.87
C PRO A 58 0.98 4.63 -2.06
N THR A 59 0.52 5.54 -2.92
CA THR A 59 1.21 5.89 -4.17
C THR A 59 1.58 7.36 -4.16
N LEU A 60 2.79 7.67 -4.62
CA LEU A 60 3.25 9.04 -4.84
C LEU A 60 3.51 9.23 -6.33
N SER A 61 2.93 10.27 -6.91
CA SER A 61 3.25 10.73 -8.26
C SER A 61 3.98 12.06 -8.16
N LEU A 62 5.09 12.19 -8.88
CA LEU A 62 5.97 13.35 -8.85
C LEU A 62 5.95 14.06 -10.20
N TYR A 63 5.91 15.38 -10.19
CA TYR A 63 5.96 16.20 -11.38
C TYR A 63 7.13 17.19 -11.30
N LYS A 64 7.95 17.24 -12.36
CA LYS A 64 9.18 18.06 -12.44
C LYS A 64 10.11 17.78 -11.25
N ASN A 65 10.62 18.83 -10.62
CA ASN A 65 11.63 18.78 -9.55
C ASN A 65 10.99 18.67 -8.16
N ALA A 66 9.81 18.07 -8.04
CA ALA A 66 9.14 17.91 -6.76
C ALA A 66 9.89 16.91 -5.88
N THR A 67 10.14 17.30 -4.63
CA THR A 67 10.74 16.44 -3.60
C THR A 67 9.75 16.23 -2.48
N VAL A 68 9.51 14.97 -2.11
CA VAL A 68 8.62 14.59 -1.03
C VAL A 68 9.31 13.57 -0.13
N SER A 69 8.98 13.58 1.15
CA SER A 69 9.40 12.55 2.10
C SER A 69 8.16 11.93 2.73
N ALA A 70 8.11 10.60 2.77
CA ALA A 70 7.02 9.85 3.38
C ALA A 70 7.43 9.37 4.77
N ASN A 71 6.57 9.58 5.76
CA ASN A 71 6.70 9.01 7.09
C ASN A 71 5.61 7.95 7.29
N PHE A 72 6.03 6.69 7.32
CA PHE A 72 5.13 5.53 7.50
C PHE A 72 4.85 5.19 8.97
N GLY A 73 5.29 6.04 9.90
CA GLY A 73 5.16 5.83 11.34
C GLY A 73 6.34 5.05 11.94
N PRO A 74 6.31 4.80 13.27
CA PRO A 74 5.17 5.02 14.16
C PRO A 74 5.06 6.46 14.70
N ALA A 75 6.12 7.25 14.59
CA ALA A 75 6.17 8.61 15.15
C ALA A 75 5.57 9.62 14.17
N PHE A 76 4.29 9.94 14.34
CA PHE A 76 3.60 10.97 13.56
C PHE A 76 3.63 12.32 14.27
N LYS A 77 3.89 13.40 13.54
CA LYS A 77 3.85 14.77 14.09
C LYS A 77 2.42 15.17 14.51
N PHE A 78 1.43 14.73 13.74
CA PHE A 78 0.01 15.02 13.97
C PHE A 78 -0.82 13.74 13.76
N PRO A 79 -0.89 12.83 14.74
CA PRO A 79 -1.71 11.63 14.63
C PRO A 79 -3.21 11.98 14.61
N PRO A 80 -4.06 11.23 13.87
CA PRO A 80 -5.51 11.33 13.96
C PRO A 80 -6.00 11.14 15.40
N LYS A 81 -6.95 11.98 15.84
CA LYS A 81 -7.53 11.92 17.20
C LYS A 81 -8.84 11.13 17.24
N ASP A 82 -9.69 11.35 16.24
CA ASP A 82 -11.05 10.80 16.22
C ASP A 82 -11.16 9.46 15.47
N TYR A 83 -10.04 8.94 14.99
CA TYR A 83 -9.99 7.72 14.18
C TYR A 83 -8.96 6.74 14.73
N SER A 84 -9.36 5.47 14.85
CA SER A 84 -8.41 4.39 15.06
C SER A 84 -7.54 4.23 13.82
N PHE A 85 -6.21 4.23 13.99
CA PHE A 85 -5.28 4.07 12.88
C PHE A 85 -4.05 3.25 13.28
N ARG A 86 -3.34 2.73 12.27
CA ARG A 86 -2.06 2.03 12.42
C ARG A 86 -1.07 2.53 11.38
N GLY A 87 0.15 2.83 11.80
CA GLY A 87 1.21 3.25 10.87
C GLY A 87 1.57 2.16 9.86
N PHE A 88 1.87 2.56 8.63
CA PHE A 88 2.20 1.63 7.54
C PHE A 88 3.45 0.78 7.83
N VAL A 89 4.37 1.26 8.68
CA VAL A 89 5.55 0.51 9.15
C VAL A 89 5.19 -0.87 9.73
N TYR A 90 4.02 -1.00 10.36
CA TYR A 90 3.54 -2.25 10.96
C TYR A 90 2.91 -3.21 9.94
N PHE A 91 2.66 -2.77 8.71
CA PHE A 91 2.25 -3.63 7.59
C PHE A 91 3.46 -4.04 6.76
N ILE A 92 4.47 -3.18 6.65
CA ILE A 92 5.73 -3.52 5.98
C ILE A 92 6.45 -4.65 6.71
N ARG A 93 6.60 -4.57 8.05
CA ARG A 93 7.35 -5.58 8.81
C ARG A 93 6.77 -6.99 8.65
N PRO A 94 5.46 -7.26 8.80
CA PRO A 94 4.93 -8.60 8.56
C PRO A 94 5.01 -9.04 7.09
N ASN A 95 4.76 -8.14 6.13
CA ASN A 95 4.77 -8.51 4.71
C ASN A 95 6.19 -8.79 4.18
N ILE A 96 7.19 -8.03 4.60
CA ILE A 96 8.60 -8.36 4.31
C ILE A 96 8.95 -9.72 4.94
N TYR A 97 8.52 -9.99 6.18
CA TYR A 97 8.80 -11.28 6.81
C TYR A 97 8.01 -12.44 6.21
N LEU A 98 6.80 -12.24 5.69
CA LEU A 98 6.03 -13.26 4.96
C LEU A 98 6.67 -13.56 3.60
N GLN A 99 7.12 -12.53 2.89
CA GLN A 99 7.87 -12.70 1.65
C GLN A 99 9.21 -13.41 1.95
N VAL A 100 10.00 -12.96 2.92
CA VAL A 100 11.28 -13.57 3.32
C VAL A 100 11.12 -14.98 3.92
N LYS A 101 10.04 -15.30 4.65
CA LYS A 101 9.78 -16.66 5.16
C LYS A 101 9.28 -17.63 4.07
N THR A 102 8.66 -17.12 3.00
CA THR A 102 8.30 -17.95 1.82
C THR A 102 9.52 -18.18 0.91
N PHE A 103 10.61 -17.45 1.14
CA PHE A 103 11.91 -17.60 0.49
C PHE A 103 12.99 -17.93 1.51
N ILE A 104 12.96 -19.12 2.11
CA ILE A 104 14.12 -19.94 2.53
C ILE A 104 13.54 -21.24 3.11
N THR A 105 13.59 -22.31 2.33
CA THR A 105 13.82 -23.67 2.78
C THR A 105 14.78 -24.30 1.79
#